data_AF-A0A8J7ZDQ4-F1
#
_entry.id   AF-A0A8J7ZDQ4-F1
#
_cell.length_a   1.000
_cell.length_b   1.000
_cell.length_c   1.000
_cell.angle_alpha   90.00
_cell.angle_beta   90.00
_cell.angle_gamma   90.00
#
_symmetry.space_group_name_H-M   'P 1'
#
loop_
_entity.id
_entity.type
_entity.pdbx_description
1 polymer ?
#
loop_
_entity_poly.entity_id
_entity_poly.type
_entity_poly.pdbx_seq_one_letter_code
_entity_poly.pdbx_strand_id
1 'polypeptide(L)'
;DSLIGKLIIADESRDEAIIRAQNALKELVILGFPTNISFFDELFNDSKFQQGDISINFIKDRKILEKLEKNVCAVASVLFAVGLKKSEMNLPPLSENWQMKGKMESTGRD
;
A
#
# COMPACT_ATOMS: atom_id res chain seq x y z
N ASP A 1 18.52 4.72 1.58
CA ASP A 1 17.39 4.62 0.65
C ASP A 1 16.18 4.10 1.41
N SER A 2 14.96 4.49 1.05
CA SER A 2 13.71 4.14 1.77
C SER A 2 13.06 2.85 1.25
N LEU A 3 13.80 2.02 0.52
CA LEU A 3 13.32 0.77 -0.05
C LEU A 3 13.16 -0.31 1.04
N ILE A 4 11.94 -0.79 1.25
CA ILE A 4 11.64 -1.92 2.16
C ILE A 4 11.72 -3.27 1.43
N GLY A 5 11.28 -3.32 0.16
CA GLY A 5 11.26 -4.55 -0.63
C GLY A 5 10.67 -4.34 -2.03
N LYS A 6 10.60 -5.43 -2.82
CA LYS A 6 10.03 -5.44 -4.17
C LYS A 6 8.96 -6.51 -4.28
N LEU A 7 7.75 -6.12 -4.71
CA LEU A 7 6.68 -7.04 -5.08
C LEU A 7 6.72 -7.26 -6.60
N ILE A 8 6.93 -8.50 -7.03
CA ILE A 8 7.00 -8.87 -8.45
C ILE A 8 5.82 -9.79 -8.74
N ILE A 9 5.05 -9.46 -9.78
CA ILE A 9 3.86 -10.20 -10.19
C ILE A 9 4.09 -10.74 -11.60
N ALA A 10 3.77 -12.01 -11.79
CA ALA A 10 3.83 -12.68 -13.08
C ALA A 10 2.51 -13.43 -13.30
N ASP A 11 1.99 -13.37 -14.52
CA ASP A 11 0.81 -14.08 -14.97
C ASP A 11 0.86 -14.26 -16.50
N GLU A 12 -0.05 -15.04 -17.07
CA GLU A 12 -0.08 -15.30 -18.52
C GLU A 12 -0.51 -14.06 -19.33
N SER A 13 -1.41 -13.26 -18.78
CA SER A 13 -1.88 -12.01 -19.38
C SER A 13 -1.61 -10.79 -18.49
N ARG A 14 -1.56 -9.61 -19.13
CA ARG A 14 -1.45 -8.33 -18.41
C ARG A 14 -2.63 -8.12 -17.47
N ASP A 15 -3.84 -8.46 -17.92
CA ASP A 15 -5.06 -8.25 -17.16
C ASP A 15 -5.06 -9.12 -15.89
N GLU A 16 -4.70 -10.41 -16.02
CA GLU A 16 -4.56 -11.30 -14.86
C GLU A 16 -3.43 -10.85 -13.92
N ALA A 17 -2.30 -10.40 -14.47
CA ALA A 17 -1.20 -9.87 -13.66
C ALA A 17 -1.61 -8.61 -12.88
N ILE A 18 -2.42 -7.72 -13.45
CA ILE A 18 -2.96 -6.55 -12.76
C ILE A 18 -3.93 -6.98 -11.66
N ILE A 19 -4.83 -7.92 -11.93
CA ILE A 19 -5.77 -8.46 -10.94
C ILE A 19 -4.99 -9.11 -9.77
N ARG A 20 -3.98 -9.92 -10.08
CA ARG A 20 -3.10 -10.54 -9.08
C ARG A 20 -2.33 -9.49 -8.28
N ALA A 21 -1.86 -8.42 -8.91
CA ALA A 21 -1.20 -7.32 -8.24
C ALA A 21 -2.14 -6.58 -7.27
N GLN A 22 -3.38 -6.30 -7.68
CA GLN A 22 -4.39 -5.67 -6.82
C GLN A 22 -4.72 -6.54 -5.60
N ASN A 23 -4.85 -7.86 -5.78
CA ASN A 23 -5.09 -8.78 -4.67
C ASN A 23 -3.88 -8.84 -3.73
N ALA A 24 -2.66 -8.97 -4.28
CA ALA A 24 -1.43 -8.97 -3.49
C ALA A 24 -1.26 -7.68 -2.68
N LEU A 25 -1.61 -6.51 -3.24
CA LEU A 25 -1.56 -5.24 -2.52
C LEU A 25 -2.59 -5.15 -1.38
N LYS A 26 -3.78 -5.76 -1.55
CA LYS A 26 -4.81 -5.81 -0.50
C LYS A 26 -4.40 -6.71 0.67
N GLU A 27 -3.63 -7.76 0.39
CA GLU A 27 -3.10 -8.68 1.40
C GLU A 27 -1.79 -8.19 2.03
N LEU A 28 -1.09 -7.25 1.38
CA LEU A 28 0.18 -6.70 1.86
C LEU A 28 -0.05 -5.77 3.06
N VAL A 29 0.16 -6.31 4.26
CA VAL A 29 0.10 -5.54 5.51
C VAL A 29 1.50 -5.18 5.96
N ILE A 30 1.79 -3.88 5.98
CA ILE A 30 3.04 -3.34 6.53
C ILE A 30 2.67 -2.33 7.62
N LEU A 31 3.22 -2.54 8.81
CA LEU A 31 2.92 -1.75 10.00
C LEU A 31 4.16 -0.94 10.43
N GLY A 32 3.92 0.17 11.12
CA GLY A 32 4.97 0.97 11.76
C GLY A 32 5.54 2.13 10.93
N PHE A 33 5.16 2.28 9.67
CA PHE A 33 5.55 3.43 8.83
C PHE A 33 4.58 3.62 7.65
N PRO A 34 4.48 4.84 7.09
CA PRO A 34 3.67 5.10 5.90
C PRO A 34 4.22 4.33 4.70
N THR A 35 3.32 3.84 3.86
CA THR A 35 3.67 3.10 2.64
C THR A 35 3.03 3.73 1.41
N ASN A 36 3.55 3.37 0.24
CA ASN A 36 3.04 3.79 -1.06
C ASN A 36 2.00 2.81 -1.66
N ILE A 37 1.38 1.96 -0.83
CA ILE A 37 0.43 0.93 -1.29
C ILE A 37 -0.77 1.58 -1.99
N SER A 38 -1.38 2.61 -1.39
CA SER A 38 -2.53 3.30 -1.98
C SER A 38 -2.23 3.92 -3.34
N PHE A 39 -0.99 4.38 -3.55
CA PHE A 39 -0.56 4.89 -4.84
C PHE A 39 -0.59 3.82 -5.93
N PHE A 40 -0.07 2.62 -5.63
CA PHE A 40 -0.12 1.53 -6.60
C PHE A 40 -1.54 1.02 -6.85
N ASP A 41 -2.41 1.03 -5.84
CA ASP A 41 -3.82 0.68 -6.02
C ASP A 41 -4.53 1.63 -7.00
N GLU A 42 -4.39 2.95 -6.82
CA GLU A 42 -4.93 3.96 -7.75
C GLU A 42 -4.32 3.82 -9.16
N LEU A 43 -3.01 3.49 -9.24
CA LEU A 43 -2.33 3.25 -10.51
C LEU A 43 -2.93 2.06 -11.27
N PHE A 44 -3.16 0.93 -10.59
CA PHE A 44 -3.73 -0.28 -11.21
C PHE A 44 -5.20 -0.12 -11.58
N ASN A 45 -5.93 0.79 -10.92
CA ASN A 45 -7.30 1.14 -11.25
C ASN A 45 -7.44 2.11 -12.44
N ASP A 46 -6.34 2.71 -12.92
CA ASP A 46 -6.39 3.60 -14.07
C ASP A 46 -6.50 2.83 -15.41
N SER A 47 -7.53 3.17 -16.20
CA SER A 47 -7.82 2.48 -17.46
C SER A 47 -6.67 2.56 -18.49
N LYS A 48 -5.90 3.65 -18.53
CA LYS A 48 -4.77 3.79 -19.45
C LYS A 48 -3.59 2.94 -19.00
N PHE A 49 -3.40 2.83 -17.69
CA PHE A 49 -2.43 1.88 -17.14
C PHE A 49 -2.82 0.45 -17.52
N GLN A 50 -4.09 0.05 -17.34
CA GLN A 50 -4.56 -1.29 -17.72
C GLN A 50 -4.30 -1.59 -19.20
N GLN A 51 -4.60 -0.65 -20.09
CA GLN A 51 -4.35 -0.77 -21.53
C GLN A 51 -2.86 -0.76 -21.93
N GLY A 52 -1.94 -0.45 -21.00
CA GLY A 52 -0.51 -0.33 -21.29
C GLY A 52 -0.13 0.98 -22.01
N ASP A 53 -1.05 1.93 -22.10
CA ASP A 53 -0.82 3.26 -22.68
C ASP A 53 -0.19 4.17 -21.62
N ILE A 54 1.13 4.02 -21.43
CA ILE A 54 1.91 4.72 -20.41
C ILE A 54 3.00 5.60 -21.03
N SER A 55 3.26 6.74 -20.39
CA SER A 55 4.28 7.71 -20.77
C SER A 55 5.17 8.07 -19.57
N ILE A 56 6.30 8.75 -19.83
CA ILE A 56 7.19 9.23 -18.76
C ILE A 56 6.48 10.21 -17.81
N ASN A 57 5.50 10.96 -18.33
CA ASN A 57 4.72 11.94 -17.57
C ASN A 57 3.39 11.38 -17.03
N PHE A 58 3.14 10.08 -17.19
CA PHE A 58 1.85 9.45 -16.93
C PHE A 58 1.25 9.84 -15.57
N ILE A 59 2.02 9.77 -14.49
CA ILE A 59 1.55 10.08 -13.14
C ILE A 59 1.02 11.52 -13.02
N LYS A 60 1.70 12.46 -13.68
CA LYS A 60 1.33 13.87 -13.72
C LYS A 60 0.11 14.09 -14.61
N ASP A 61 0.12 13.51 -15.81
CA ASP A 61 -0.94 13.68 -16.81
C ASP A 61 -2.27 13.08 -16.32
N ARG A 62 -2.20 11.95 -15.62
CA ARG A 62 -3.36 11.25 -15.03
C ARG A 62 -3.76 11.78 -13.65
N LYS A 63 -2.97 12.72 -13.09
CA LYS A 63 -3.23 13.36 -11.80
C LYS A 63 -3.46 12.34 -10.66
N ILE A 64 -2.72 11.24 -10.67
CA ILE A 64 -2.92 10.12 -9.74
C ILE A 64 -2.84 10.58 -8.28
N LEU A 65 -1.87 11.45 -7.98
CA LEU A 65 -1.68 11.99 -6.62
C LEU A 65 -2.86 12.86 -6.16
N GLU A 66 -3.41 13.69 -7.05
CA GLU A 66 -4.58 14.53 -6.73
C GLU A 66 -5.83 13.67 -6.43
N LYS A 67 -5.97 12.53 -7.11
CA LYS A 67 -7.09 11.60 -6.86
C LYS A 67 -6.98 10.96 -5.47
N LEU A 68 -5.78 10.57 -5.06
CA LEU A 68 -5.54 10.02 -3.72
C LEU A 68 -5.91 11.02 -2.62
N GLU A 69 -5.48 12.27 -2.74
CA GLU A 69 -5.81 13.33 -1.77
C GLU A 69 -7.32 13.52 -1.64
N LYS A 70 -8.05 13.54 -2.76
CA LYS A 70 -9.51 13.65 -2.77
C LYS A 70 -10.19 12.48 -2.09
N ASN A 71 -9.73 11.25 -2.35
CA ASN A 71 -10.28 10.05 -1.73
C ASN A 71 -10.10 10.06 -0.21
N VAL A 72 -8.92 10.45 0.27
CA VAL A 72 -8.64 10.56 1.72
C VAL A 72 -9.51 11.64 2.36
N CYS A 73 -9.63 12.82 1.74
CA CYS A 73 -10.50 13.89 2.25
C CYS A 73 -11.97 13.47 2.28
N ALA A 74 -12.45 12.78 1.24
CA ALA A 74 -13.82 12.28 1.19
C ALA A 74 -14.09 11.28 2.33
N VAL A 75 -13.22 10.27 2.49
CA VAL A 75 -13.37 9.29 3.57
C VAL A 75 -13.30 9.96 4.95
N ALA A 76 -12.38 10.90 5.16
CA ALA A 76 -12.28 11.64 6.41
C ALA A 76 -13.55 12.46 6.71
N SER A 77 -14.12 13.13 5.71
CA SER A 77 -15.37 13.89 5.86
C SER A 77 -16.56 13.00 6.23
N VAL A 78 -16.63 11.80 5.65
CA VAL A 78 -17.66 10.80 5.95
C VAL A 78 -17.46 10.23 7.36
N LEU A 79 -16.24 9.82 7.71
CA LEU A 79 -15.93 9.31 9.06
C LEU A 79 -16.29 10.33 10.15
N PHE A 80 -15.99 11.61 9.90
CA PHE A 80 -16.35 12.71 10.79
C PHE A 80 -17.87 12.87 10.91
N ALA A 81 -18.60 12.88 9.78
CA ALA A 81 -20.05 13.01 9.76
C ALA A 81 -20.77 11.83 10.44
N VAL A 82 -20.24 10.61 10.28
CA VAL A 82 -20.78 9.39 10.91
C VAL A 82 -20.34 9.27 12.37
N GLY A 83 -19.47 10.16 12.87
CA GLY A 83 -18.99 10.13 14.25
C GLY A 83 -18.12 8.90 14.57
N LEU A 84 -17.58 8.24 13.55
CA LEU A 84 -16.67 7.12 13.73
C LEU A 84 -15.33 7.65 14.23
N LYS A 85 -15.07 7.45 15.53
CA LYS A 85 -13.72 7.67 16.08
C LYS A 85 -12.77 6.70 15.39
N LYS A 86 -11.62 7.22 14.93
CA LYS A 86 -10.49 6.40 14.49
C LYS A 86 -10.22 5.35 15.56
N SER A 87 -10.37 4.07 15.24
CA SER A 87 -10.02 3.00 16.17
C SER A 87 -8.55 3.15 16.52
N GLU A 88 -8.26 3.35 17.80
CA GLU A 88 -6.87 3.34 18.27
C GLU A 88 -6.30 1.96 17.98
N MET A 89 -5.41 1.89 17.00
CA MET A 89 -4.59 0.71 16.76
C MET A 89 -3.62 0.62 17.94
N ASN A 90 -3.94 -0.23 18.93
CA ASN A 90 -2.99 -0.58 19.99
C ASN A 90 -1.88 -1.42 19.38
N LEU A 91 -0.87 -0.73 18.84
CA LEU A 91 0.39 -1.38 18.51
C LEU A 91 1.00 -1.86 19.84
N PRO A 92 1.43 -3.13 19.95
CA PRO A 92 2.23 -3.52 21.09
C PRO A 92 3.41 -2.53 21.19
N PRO A 93 3.84 -2.17 22.41
CA PRO A 93 4.97 -1.25 22.57
C PRO A 93 6.12 -1.77 21.70
N LEU A 94 6.67 -0.91 20.85
CA LEU A 94 7.89 -1.21 20.10
C LEU A 94 8.94 -1.57 21.15
N SER A 95 9.17 -2.87 21.37
CA SER A 95 10.24 -3.29 22.25
C SER A 95 11.52 -2.73 21.65
N GLU A 96 12.28 -1.95 22.41
CA GLU A 96 13.57 -1.37 21.96
C GLU A 96 14.50 -2.44 21.37
N ASN A 97 14.30 -3.69 21.76
CA ASN A 97 15.10 -4.84 21.39
C ASN A 97 14.51 -5.70 20.25
N TRP A 98 13.66 -5.14 19.38
CA TRP A 98 13.08 -5.89 18.24
C TRP A 98 14.13 -6.55 17.35
N GLN A 99 15.31 -5.93 17.22
CA GLN A 99 16.47 -6.50 16.53
C GLN A 99 17.03 -7.73 17.24
N MET A 100 17.07 -7.71 18.57
CA MET A 100 17.52 -8.84 19.38
C MET A 100 16.51 -9.97 19.36
N LYS A 101 15.21 -9.65 19.38
CA LYS A 101 14.12 -10.63 19.32
C LYS A 101 14.09 -11.38 17.99
N GLY A 102 14.18 -10.66 16.86
CA GLY A 102 14.30 -11.32 15.54
C GLY A 102 15.57 -12.17 15.40
N LYS A 103 16.66 -11.78 16.08
CA LYS A 103 17.90 -12.57 16.12
C LYS A 103 17.76 -13.84 16.98
N MET A 104 17.07 -13.77 18.13
CA MET A 104 16.75 -14.92 18.97
C MET A 104 15.84 -15.91 18.25
N GLU A 105 14.77 -15.43 17.60
CA GLU A 105 13.83 -16.23 16.82
C GLU A 105 14.54 -16.91 15.62
N SER A 106 15.46 -16.22 14.94
CA SER A 106 16.25 -16.82 13.83
C SER A 106 17.24 -17.90 14.28
N THR A 107 17.63 -17.90 15.55
CA THR A 107 18.60 -18.87 16.11
C THR A 107 17.92 -20.01 16.88
N GLY A 108 16.59 -20.04 16.91
CA GLY A 108 15.81 -21.10 17.58
C GLY A 108 16.05 -21.17 19.09
N ARG A 109 16.43 -20.05 19.71
CA ARG A 109 16.60 -19.95 21.17
C ARG A 109 15.44 -19.16 21.76
N ASP A 110 14.30 -19.81 21.81
CA ASP A 110 13.15 -19.40 22.61
C ASP A 110 12.95 -20.39 23.77
#